data_AF-A0A261G6Z3-F1
#
_entry.id   AF-A0A261G6Z3-F1
#
_cell.length_a   1.000
_cell.length_b   1.000
_cell.length_c   1.000
_cell.angle_alpha   90.00
_cell.angle_beta   90.00
_cell.angle_gamma   90.00
#
_symmetry.space_group_name_H-M   'P 1'
#
loop_
_entity.id
_entity.type
_entity.pdbx_description
1 polymer ?
#
loop_
_entity_poly.entity_id
_entity_poly.type
_entity_poly.pdbx_seq_one_letter_code
_entity_poly.pdbx_strand_id
1 'polypeptide(L)'
;MNHFFAIRSHWGRALAIFAIVCMAALGISSGFTTPAAAAEAVQTCNPTASNGCVNGILQDESQHALSGVVVTLSGVESAATTTDASGRWAFSVAKDGSYTVSIDPTVASAHDLKADKATVEIKKGDFSKSRQVVRFDEAQSSDQSSPSSTASSSSSSSGSTKQSDSTSTADDDNPWADFSARVWDQLFSGIVFGLLLGLMSMGMNLVYGTTRLSSFSHGEQVTLGGLMAYVGTQILHWPLIVSAIFAVVVGGITGWIQNDLVWSPLRKKHVGAMQQMIVTIGLSMTLQYLFQFFFGADVKGITLNVPQGYQIGPITTDTPTLISAAVAIVVIIGVTFFLYQTRLGRATRAISDNSALAAASGINVEEVVRVVWILSTSLAALSGVLIGVYFNGIQWNTGALLLLLMFSAVTLGGLGTPNGALIGSLVIGIVADMSSLFIPNDMRYASALAILIIVLLIRPQGIFGKLQRIG
;
A
#
# COMPACT_ATOMS: atom_id res chain seq x y z
N MET A 1 24.16 43.38 -9.41
CA MET A 1 24.77 42.21 -8.75
C MET A 1 24.45 42.06 -7.25
N ASN A 2 23.85 43.04 -6.56
CA ASN A 2 23.59 42.94 -5.11
C ASN A 2 22.18 42.44 -4.68
N HIS A 3 21.21 42.31 -5.59
CA HIS A 3 19.88 41.78 -5.26
C HIS A 3 19.78 40.24 -5.30
N PHE A 4 20.76 39.55 -5.89
CA PHE A 4 20.74 38.09 -6.06
C PHE A 4 21.23 37.33 -4.81
N PHE A 5 21.95 38.00 -3.90
CA PHE A 5 22.47 37.37 -2.68
C PHE A 5 21.47 37.40 -1.51
N ALA A 6 20.56 38.38 -1.49
CA ALA A 6 19.56 38.51 -0.43
C ALA A 6 18.48 37.41 -0.50
N ILE A 7 18.06 36.98 -1.69
CA ILE A 7 17.03 35.94 -1.85
C ILE A 7 17.53 34.56 -1.41
N ARG A 8 18.84 34.30 -1.49
CA ARG A 8 19.42 33.01 -1.09
C ARG A 8 19.47 32.81 0.44
N SER A 9 19.46 33.88 1.24
CA SER A 9 19.51 33.79 2.72
C SER A 9 18.13 33.60 3.37
N HIS A 10 17.06 34.08 2.74
CA HIS A 10 15.70 33.88 3.25
C HIS A 10 15.21 32.42 3.13
N TRP A 11 15.66 31.70 2.10
CA TRP A 11 15.27 30.30 1.87
C TRP A 11 16.06 29.29 2.72
N GLY A 12 17.30 29.60 3.10
CA GLY A 12 18.04 28.82 4.10
C GLY A 12 17.40 28.89 5.50
N ARG A 13 16.83 30.06 5.85
CA ARG A 13 16.06 30.24 7.10
C ARG A 13 14.72 29.52 7.04
N ALA A 14 14.07 29.45 5.88
CA ALA A 14 12.84 28.67 5.69
C ALA A 14 13.07 27.15 5.81
N LEU A 15 14.20 26.63 5.29
CA LEU A 15 14.61 25.23 5.46
C LEU A 15 14.93 24.87 6.92
N ALA A 16 15.58 25.78 7.66
CA ALA A 16 15.83 25.60 9.10
C ALA A 16 14.54 25.67 9.93
N ILE A 17 13.61 26.58 9.60
CA ILE A 17 12.30 26.69 10.26
C ILE A 17 11.44 25.45 9.97
N PHE A 18 11.48 24.89 8.75
CA PHE A 18 10.75 23.66 8.41
C PHE A 18 11.31 22.43 9.14
N ALA A 19 12.64 22.31 9.29
CA ALA A 19 13.26 21.25 10.09
C ALA A 19 12.93 21.36 11.59
N ILE A 20 12.82 22.59 12.13
CA ILE A 20 12.43 22.85 13.51
C ILE A 20 10.93 22.60 13.73
N VAL A 21 10.07 22.92 12.75
CA VAL A 21 8.63 22.62 12.80
C VAL A 21 8.37 21.11 12.69
N CYS A 22 9.15 20.37 11.89
CA CYS A 22 9.10 18.91 11.85
C CYS A 22 9.60 18.25 13.15
N MET A 23 10.59 18.83 13.85
CA MET A 23 11.00 18.35 15.17
C MET A 23 10.02 18.73 16.29
N ALA A 24 9.37 19.90 16.20
CA ALA A 24 8.38 20.35 17.18
C ALA A 24 7.06 19.56 17.07
N ALA A 25 6.67 19.15 15.85
CA ALA A 25 5.50 18.28 15.63
C ALA A 25 5.71 16.84 16.14
N LEU A 26 6.95 16.41 16.35
CA LEU A 26 7.30 15.11 16.93
C LEU A 26 7.48 15.15 18.46
N GLY A 27 7.44 16.34 19.08
CA GLY A 27 7.76 16.55 20.49
C GLY A 27 6.58 16.77 21.44
N ILE A 28 5.33 16.75 20.96
CA ILE A 28 4.15 17.02 21.80
C ILE A 28 3.16 15.86 21.70
N SER A 29 3.46 14.78 22.42
CA SER A 29 2.49 13.74 22.77
C SER A 29 2.43 13.58 24.28
N SER A 30 1.93 14.61 24.96
CA SER A 30 1.53 14.50 26.37
C SER A 30 0.02 14.36 26.49
N GLY A 31 -0.40 13.11 26.73
CA GLY A 31 -1.43 12.75 27.70
C GLY A 31 -2.85 13.24 27.48
N PHE A 32 -3.63 12.49 26.70
CA PHE A 32 -5.07 12.36 26.95
C PHE A 32 -5.36 10.93 27.38
N THR A 33 -5.39 10.72 28.70
CA THR A 33 -5.96 9.51 29.30
C THR A 33 -7.48 9.62 29.27
N THR A 34 -8.11 8.90 28.35
CA THR A 34 -9.54 8.59 28.40
C THR A 34 -9.82 7.55 29.48
N PRO A 35 -10.98 7.61 30.16
CA PRO A 35 -11.30 6.72 31.27
C PRO A 35 -11.44 5.27 30.79
N ALA A 36 -11.03 4.34 31.65
CA ALA A 36 -11.06 2.91 31.39
C ALA A 36 -12.49 2.41 31.12
N ALA A 37 -12.76 1.97 29.89
CA ALA A 37 -13.89 1.09 29.61
C ALA A 37 -13.54 -0.32 30.13
N ALA A 38 -14.50 -0.98 30.78
CA ALA A 38 -14.34 -2.36 31.26
C ALA A 38 -14.54 -3.34 30.08
N ALA A 39 -13.95 -4.54 30.17
CA ALA A 39 -14.18 -5.61 29.21
C ALA A 39 -15.66 -6.01 29.19
N GLU A 40 -16.19 -6.30 28.00
CA GLU A 40 -17.61 -6.62 27.80
C GLU A 40 -17.77 -8.05 27.29
N ALA A 41 -18.75 -8.79 27.84
CA ALA A 41 -19.12 -10.12 27.38
C ALA A 41 -20.02 -9.99 26.15
N VAL A 42 -19.65 -10.64 25.03
CA VAL A 42 -20.36 -10.50 23.74
C VAL A 42 -20.60 -11.88 23.15
N GLN A 43 -21.73 -12.07 22.46
CA GLN A 43 -22.06 -13.33 21.77
C GLN A 43 -21.08 -13.65 20.62
N THR A 44 -20.63 -12.62 19.91
CA THR A 44 -19.62 -12.73 18.84
C THR A 44 -18.70 -11.53 18.89
N CYS A 45 -17.39 -11.75 19.04
CA CYS A 45 -16.41 -10.67 19.03
C CYS A 45 -15.69 -10.61 17.67
N ASN A 46 -15.68 -9.44 17.05
CA ASN A 46 -14.92 -9.12 15.85
C ASN A 46 -13.89 -8.03 16.20
N PRO A 47 -12.57 -8.26 16.01
CA PRO A 47 -11.56 -7.29 16.41
C PRO A 47 -11.64 -6.01 15.57
N THR A 48 -11.52 -4.87 16.23
CA THR A 48 -11.44 -3.56 15.60
C THR A 48 -10.28 -2.76 16.19
N ALA A 49 -10.03 -1.56 15.68
CA ALA A 49 -8.98 -0.68 16.20
C ALA A 49 -9.18 -0.30 17.69
N SER A 50 -10.42 -0.35 18.18
CA SER A 50 -10.75 -0.02 19.58
C SER A 50 -10.86 -1.25 20.48
N ASN A 51 -10.98 -2.46 19.94
CA ASN A 51 -11.16 -3.68 20.73
C ASN A 51 -10.42 -4.92 20.20
N GLY A 52 -9.79 -5.66 21.10
CA GLY A 52 -9.30 -7.00 20.83
C GLY A 52 -10.35 -8.05 21.18
N CYS A 53 -10.17 -9.27 20.65
CA CYS A 53 -11.09 -10.37 20.89
C CYS A 53 -10.40 -11.55 21.54
N VAL A 54 -10.99 -12.03 22.63
CA VAL A 54 -10.66 -13.31 23.26
C VAL A 54 -11.89 -14.18 23.16
N ASN A 55 -11.81 -15.31 22.46
CA ASN A 55 -12.96 -16.18 22.28
C ASN A 55 -12.56 -17.66 22.30
N GLY A 56 -13.53 -18.54 22.46
CA GLY A 56 -13.27 -19.97 22.49
C GLY A 56 -14.55 -20.79 22.39
N ILE A 57 -14.34 -22.10 22.33
CA ILE A 57 -15.41 -23.09 22.41
C ILE A 57 -15.01 -24.04 23.53
N LEU A 58 -15.93 -24.26 24.47
CA LEU A 58 -15.76 -25.22 25.55
C LEU A 58 -16.41 -26.54 25.15
N GLN A 59 -15.59 -27.57 25.00
CA GLN A 59 -15.99 -28.90 24.57
C GLN A 59 -15.15 -29.96 25.28
N ASP A 60 -15.69 -31.15 25.47
CA ASP A 60 -14.96 -32.29 26.05
C ASP A 60 -14.08 -33.02 25.00
N GLU A 61 -13.33 -34.05 25.43
CA GLU A 61 -12.47 -34.85 24.54
C GLU A 61 -13.25 -35.53 23.40
N SER A 62 -14.56 -35.77 23.58
CA SER A 62 -15.46 -36.35 22.58
C SER A 62 -16.09 -35.33 21.62
N GLN A 63 -15.65 -34.06 21.68
CA GLN A 63 -16.20 -32.91 20.93
C GLN A 63 -17.66 -32.58 21.30
N HIS A 64 -18.10 -32.95 22.50
CA HIS A 64 -19.41 -32.54 23.01
C HIS A 64 -19.32 -31.14 23.62
N ALA A 65 -20.17 -30.21 23.18
CA ALA A 65 -20.15 -28.83 23.63
C ALA A 65 -20.74 -28.67 25.04
N LEU A 66 -20.04 -27.94 25.92
CA LEU A 66 -20.47 -27.69 27.29
C LEU A 66 -21.19 -26.34 27.40
N SER A 67 -22.50 -26.38 27.63
CA SER A 67 -23.35 -25.19 27.76
C SER A 67 -23.58 -24.80 29.22
N GLY A 68 -23.75 -23.50 29.49
CA GLY A 68 -24.06 -22.98 30.83
C GLY A 68 -22.87 -22.90 31.80
N VAL A 69 -21.64 -23.05 31.31
CA VAL A 69 -20.42 -22.95 32.13
C VAL A 69 -19.98 -21.49 32.23
N VAL A 70 -19.66 -21.03 33.45
CA VAL A 70 -19.14 -19.67 33.66
C VAL A 70 -17.67 -19.60 33.27
N VAL A 71 -17.35 -18.75 32.31
CA VAL A 71 -16.00 -18.40 31.88
C VAL A 71 -15.68 -17.00 32.40
N THR A 72 -14.50 -16.85 33.01
CA THR A 72 -14.03 -15.59 33.58
C THR A 72 -12.78 -15.12 32.87
N LEU A 73 -12.74 -13.85 32.49
CA LEU A 73 -11.58 -13.15 31.96
C LEU A 73 -10.98 -12.28 33.08
N SER A 74 -9.68 -12.39 33.30
CA SER A 74 -8.92 -11.60 34.29
C SER A 74 -7.64 -11.07 33.67
N GLY A 75 -7.15 -9.90 34.10
CA GLY A 75 -5.98 -9.26 33.50
C GLY A 75 -6.05 -7.74 33.63
N VAL A 76 -5.80 -7.03 32.52
CA VAL A 76 -5.91 -5.55 32.45
C VAL A 76 -7.37 -5.08 32.57
N GLU A 77 -8.31 -5.93 32.16
CA GLU A 77 -9.75 -5.77 32.29
C GLU A 77 -10.34 -7.14 32.71
N SER A 78 -11.50 -7.13 33.39
CA SER A 78 -12.16 -8.36 33.84
C SER A 78 -13.63 -8.39 33.43
N ALA A 79 -14.10 -9.58 33.05
CA ALA A 79 -15.47 -9.84 32.65
C ALA A 79 -15.81 -11.31 32.89
N ALA A 80 -17.10 -11.62 33.01
CA ALA A 80 -17.59 -13.00 33.12
C ALA A 80 -18.72 -13.24 32.13
N THR A 81 -18.75 -14.41 31.51
CA THR A 81 -19.82 -14.83 30.59
C THR A 81 -20.13 -16.30 30.79
N THR A 82 -21.32 -16.73 30.41
CA THR A 82 -21.70 -18.15 30.35
C THR A 82 -21.60 -18.67 28.92
N THR A 83 -21.19 -19.92 28.74
CA THR A 83 -21.16 -20.58 27.42
C THR A 83 -22.57 -20.77 26.86
N ASP A 84 -22.73 -20.59 25.54
CA ASP A 84 -24.00 -20.80 24.85
C ASP A 84 -24.32 -22.30 24.62
N ALA A 85 -25.46 -22.61 23.99
CA ALA A 85 -25.88 -23.99 23.69
C ALA A 85 -24.90 -24.76 22.77
N SER A 86 -23.98 -24.06 22.11
CA SER A 86 -22.91 -24.60 21.28
C SER A 86 -21.53 -24.52 21.95
N GLY A 87 -21.48 -24.23 23.26
CA GLY A 87 -20.25 -24.14 24.05
C GLY A 87 -19.41 -22.88 23.77
N ARG A 88 -19.91 -21.93 22.98
CA ARG A 88 -19.16 -20.74 22.56
C ARG A 88 -19.23 -19.65 23.61
N TRP A 89 -18.15 -18.87 23.68
CA TRP A 89 -18.03 -17.69 24.53
C TRP A 89 -17.06 -16.69 23.89
N ALA A 90 -17.26 -15.40 24.16
CA ALA A 90 -16.36 -14.35 23.70
C ALA A 90 -16.34 -13.12 24.62
N PHE A 91 -15.19 -12.48 24.68
CA PHE A 91 -14.94 -11.22 25.36
C PHE A 91 -14.41 -10.19 24.37
N SER A 92 -14.89 -8.95 24.51
CA SER A 92 -14.32 -7.78 23.87
C SER A 92 -13.51 -6.99 24.88
N VAL A 93 -12.23 -6.78 24.58
CA VAL A 93 -11.30 -6.06 25.47
C VAL A 93 -10.86 -4.75 24.82
N ALA A 94 -10.89 -3.65 25.56
CA ALA A 94 -10.55 -2.33 25.01
C ALA A 94 -9.04 -2.02 25.07
N LYS A 95 -8.29 -2.71 25.94
CA LYS A 95 -6.85 -2.47 26.16
C LYS A 95 -5.97 -3.61 25.66
N ASP A 96 -4.78 -3.24 25.18
CA ASP A 96 -3.70 -4.19 24.89
C ASP A 96 -3.12 -4.72 26.21
N GLY A 97 -2.78 -6.00 26.28
CA GLY A 97 -2.24 -6.62 27.48
C GLY A 97 -2.36 -8.13 27.53
N SER A 98 -1.87 -8.71 28.63
CA SER A 98 -2.02 -10.12 28.94
C SER A 98 -3.32 -10.36 29.68
N TYR A 99 -4.09 -11.34 29.22
CA TYR A 99 -5.36 -11.76 29.78
C TYR A 99 -5.34 -13.26 30.10
N THR A 100 -5.84 -13.62 31.28
CA THR A 100 -6.00 -15.00 31.71
C THR A 100 -7.49 -15.35 31.73
N VAL A 101 -7.85 -16.36 30.94
CA VAL A 101 -9.20 -16.95 30.93
C VAL A 101 -9.21 -18.14 31.88
N SER A 102 -10.18 -18.18 32.79
CA SER A 102 -10.37 -19.26 33.76
C SER A 102 -11.80 -19.80 33.77
N ILE A 103 -11.92 -21.11 33.98
CA ILE A 103 -13.17 -21.84 34.22
C ILE A 103 -13.17 -22.46 35.62
N ASP A 104 -14.33 -22.91 36.10
CA ASP A 104 -14.43 -23.57 37.40
C ASP A 104 -13.64 -24.90 37.40
N PRO A 105 -12.70 -25.11 38.33
CA PRO A 105 -11.87 -26.31 38.38
C PRO A 105 -12.68 -27.60 38.63
N THR A 106 -13.87 -27.50 39.23
CA THR A 106 -14.77 -28.65 39.40
C THR A 106 -15.39 -29.10 38.08
N VAL A 107 -15.71 -28.16 37.19
CA VAL A 107 -16.22 -28.43 35.84
C VAL A 107 -15.10 -28.98 34.95
N ALA A 108 -13.89 -28.42 35.06
CA ALA A 108 -12.73 -28.93 34.32
C ALA A 108 -12.41 -30.38 34.66
N SER A 109 -12.48 -30.75 35.94
CA SER A 109 -12.21 -32.13 36.41
C SER A 109 -13.35 -33.11 36.11
N ALA A 110 -14.61 -32.64 36.03
CA ALA A 110 -15.76 -33.48 35.72
C ALA A 110 -15.88 -33.85 34.23
N HIS A 111 -15.24 -33.07 33.35
CA HIS A 111 -15.28 -33.24 31.89
C HIS A 111 -13.90 -33.52 31.26
N ASP A 112 -12.92 -33.97 32.06
CA ASP A 112 -11.56 -34.35 31.64
C ASP A 112 -10.83 -33.28 30.78
N LEU A 113 -11.03 -32.00 31.10
CA LEU A 113 -10.32 -30.89 30.43
C LEU A 113 -8.85 -30.84 30.87
N LYS A 114 -7.94 -30.59 29.92
CA LYS A 114 -6.49 -30.62 30.15
C LYS A 114 -5.97 -29.37 30.87
N ALA A 115 -6.74 -28.29 30.89
CA ALA A 115 -6.41 -27.04 31.59
C ALA A 115 -7.67 -26.35 32.12
N ASP A 116 -7.57 -25.73 33.30
CA ASP A 116 -8.59 -24.86 33.91
C ASP A 116 -8.33 -23.36 33.65
N LYS A 117 -7.12 -23.02 33.17
CA LYS A 117 -6.66 -21.65 32.91
C LYS A 117 -5.82 -21.56 31.64
N ALA A 118 -5.98 -20.46 30.91
CA ALA A 118 -5.24 -20.15 29.71
C ALA A 118 -4.83 -18.67 29.67
N THR A 119 -3.59 -18.37 29.31
CA THR A 119 -3.09 -16.98 29.20
C THR A 119 -2.88 -16.61 27.75
N VAL A 120 -3.40 -15.45 27.35
CA VAL A 120 -3.33 -14.93 25.98
C VAL A 120 -2.89 -13.47 25.98
N GLU A 121 -2.09 -13.10 24.98
CA GLU A 121 -1.64 -11.72 24.79
C GLU A 121 -2.45 -11.07 23.66
N ILE A 122 -3.08 -9.93 23.97
CA ILE A 122 -3.85 -9.14 23.01
C ILE A 122 -3.12 -7.87 22.64
N LYS A 123 -2.95 -7.66 21.33
CA LYS A 123 -2.39 -6.43 20.75
C LYS A 123 -3.22 -6.03 19.53
N LYS A 124 -4.04 -4.98 19.67
CA LYS A 124 -5.01 -4.55 18.65
C LYS A 124 -4.38 -4.19 17.30
N GLY A 125 -3.14 -3.68 17.32
CA GLY A 125 -2.40 -3.30 16.11
C GLY A 125 -1.69 -4.43 15.38
N ASP A 126 -1.76 -5.68 15.88
CA ASP A 126 -1.13 -6.84 15.28
C ASP A 126 -2.21 -7.85 14.86
N PHE A 127 -2.32 -8.14 13.57
CA PHE A 127 -3.36 -9.02 13.04
C PHE A 127 -3.37 -10.40 13.71
N SER A 128 -2.18 -10.94 14.03
CA SER A 128 -2.02 -12.25 14.68
C SER A 128 -2.36 -12.25 16.17
N LYS A 129 -2.32 -11.08 16.83
CA LYS A 129 -2.59 -10.91 18.26
C LYS A 129 -3.84 -10.08 18.56
N SER A 130 -4.55 -9.63 17.54
CA SER A 130 -5.82 -8.92 17.65
C SER A 130 -6.98 -9.84 18.06
N ARG A 131 -6.84 -11.13 17.75
CA ARG A 131 -7.78 -12.19 18.10
C ARG A 131 -7.03 -13.41 18.63
N GLN A 132 -7.36 -13.83 19.84
CA GLN A 132 -6.81 -15.03 20.46
C GLN A 132 -7.92 -16.04 20.73
N VAL A 133 -7.71 -17.26 20.25
CA VAL A 133 -8.65 -18.37 20.47
C VAL A 133 -8.11 -19.25 21.59
N VAL A 134 -8.89 -19.44 22.63
CA VAL A 134 -8.53 -20.31 23.76
C VAL A 134 -9.23 -21.65 23.62
N ARG A 135 -8.46 -22.72 23.81
CA ARG A 135 -8.90 -24.12 23.84
C ARG A 135 -8.42 -24.77 25.12
N PHE A 136 -9.35 -25.34 25.89
CA PHE A 136 -9.08 -26.01 27.18
C PHE A 136 -8.95 -27.55 27.04
N ASP A 137 -9.30 -28.08 25.87
CA ASP A 137 -9.21 -29.49 25.48
C ASP A 137 -7.81 -29.90 24.99
N GLU A 138 -6.96 -28.92 24.65
CA GLU A 138 -5.57 -29.11 24.21
C GLU A 138 -4.60 -28.58 25.28
N ALA A 139 -3.50 -29.30 25.54
CA ALA A 139 -2.48 -28.84 26.49
C ALA A 139 -1.74 -27.63 25.93
N GLN A 140 -1.89 -26.47 26.59
CA GLN A 140 -1.19 -25.25 26.17
C GLN A 140 0.30 -25.32 26.57
N SER A 141 1.19 -25.54 25.60
CA SER A 141 2.62 -25.28 25.78
C SER A 141 2.88 -23.77 25.69
N SER A 142 3.44 -23.20 26.74
CA SER A 142 3.70 -21.75 26.92
C SER A 142 4.76 -21.14 26.01
N ASP A 143 5.17 -21.80 24.93
CA ASP A 143 6.14 -21.28 23.96
C ASP A 143 5.87 -21.89 22.59
N GLN A 144 5.17 -21.18 21.70
CA GLN A 144 5.26 -21.42 20.26
C GLN A 144 4.74 -20.21 19.46
N SER A 145 5.70 -19.38 19.03
CA SER A 145 5.77 -18.93 17.64
C SER A 145 5.45 -20.11 16.71
N SER A 146 4.60 -19.87 15.70
CA SER A 146 4.04 -20.81 14.72
C SER A 146 4.80 -22.10 14.45
N PRO A 147 4.08 -23.16 14.04
CA PRO A 147 4.56 -23.90 12.87
C PRO A 147 3.51 -24.22 11.81
N SER A 148 4.04 -24.34 10.60
CA SER A 148 3.54 -25.01 9.40
C SER A 148 2.70 -26.26 9.63
N SER A 149 1.69 -26.48 8.77
CA SER A 149 1.10 -27.80 8.55
C SER A 149 1.14 -28.17 7.07
N THR A 150 2.11 -29.01 6.72
CA THR A 150 1.96 -30.02 5.67
C THR A 150 1.21 -31.20 6.28
N ALA A 151 0.00 -31.52 5.81
CA ALA A 151 -0.55 -32.89 5.78
C ALA A 151 -1.92 -32.93 5.08
N SER A 152 -1.91 -33.51 3.89
CA SER A 152 -2.86 -34.51 3.36
C SER A 152 -4.23 -34.74 4.03
N SER A 153 -5.25 -34.59 3.19
CA SER A 153 -6.45 -35.43 3.01
C SER A 153 -7.44 -35.59 4.18
N SER A 154 -8.61 -34.96 4.05
CA SER A 154 -9.90 -35.64 3.86
C SER A 154 -11.03 -34.61 3.81
N SER A 155 -11.47 -34.30 2.59
CA SER A 155 -12.66 -33.48 2.35
C SER A 155 -13.90 -34.29 2.75
N SER A 156 -14.35 -34.11 3.99
CA SER A 156 -15.72 -34.42 4.39
C SER A 156 -16.45 -33.11 4.62
N SER A 157 -17.45 -32.90 3.77
CA SER A 157 -18.35 -31.77 3.71
C SER A 157 -19.25 -31.71 4.95
N SER A 158 -19.23 -30.57 5.65
CA SER A 158 -20.21 -30.16 6.67
C SER A 158 -19.83 -28.72 7.07
N GLY A 159 -20.37 -27.66 6.48
CA GLY A 159 -21.79 -27.28 6.57
C GLY A 159 -21.91 -26.14 7.59
N SER A 160 -21.60 -24.89 7.21
CA SER A 160 -21.95 -23.71 8.01
C SER A 160 -22.97 -22.87 7.26
N THR A 161 -24.20 -23.00 7.73
CA THR A 161 -25.42 -22.28 7.40
C THR A 161 -25.18 -20.77 7.36
N LYS A 162 -25.30 -20.16 6.17
CA LYS A 162 -25.70 -18.76 6.05
C LYS A 162 -27.15 -18.74 5.57
N GLN A 163 -27.99 -18.21 6.45
CA GLN A 163 -29.39 -17.93 6.22
C GLN A 163 -29.48 -16.81 5.17
N SER A 164 -29.70 -17.23 3.93
CA SER A 164 -30.18 -16.39 2.84
C SER A 164 -31.64 -16.75 2.61
N ASP A 165 -32.51 -15.76 2.79
CA ASP A 165 -33.90 -15.86 2.40
C ASP A 165 -34.03 -16.31 0.94
N SER A 166 -35.00 -17.19 0.75
CA SER A 166 -35.37 -17.93 -0.44
C SER A 166 -35.37 -17.11 -1.74
N THR A 167 -34.67 -17.60 -2.77
CA THR A 167 -35.30 -18.00 -4.04
C THR A 167 -34.39 -19.02 -4.73
N SER A 168 -34.91 -20.24 -4.86
CA SER A 168 -34.30 -21.37 -5.54
C SER A 168 -34.10 -21.12 -7.04
N THR A 169 -32.86 -21.19 -7.53
CA THR A 169 -32.54 -21.61 -8.90
C THR A 169 -31.27 -22.43 -8.88
N ALA A 170 -31.31 -23.55 -9.61
CA ALA A 170 -30.37 -24.65 -9.60
C ALA A 170 -28.89 -24.25 -9.73
N ASP A 171 -28.05 -24.94 -8.95
CA ASP A 171 -26.60 -24.95 -9.05
C ASP A 171 -26.16 -25.50 -10.42
N ASP A 172 -25.69 -24.60 -11.29
CA ASP A 172 -24.83 -24.95 -12.42
C ASP A 172 -23.38 -25.02 -11.90
N ASP A 173 -22.97 -26.18 -11.38
CA ASP A 173 -21.56 -26.52 -11.10
C ASP A 173 -20.78 -26.60 -12.41
N ASN A 174 -20.50 -25.44 -13.02
CA ASN A 174 -19.69 -25.32 -14.21
C ASN A 174 -18.27 -24.86 -13.82
N PRO A 175 -17.25 -25.74 -13.83
CA PRO A 175 -15.86 -25.36 -13.53
C PRO A 175 -15.34 -24.22 -14.41
N TRP A 176 -15.91 -24.07 -15.61
CA TRP A 176 -15.58 -22.98 -16.51
C TRP A 176 -16.18 -21.64 -16.07
N ALA A 177 -17.30 -21.62 -15.33
CA ALA A 177 -17.86 -20.41 -14.75
C ALA A 177 -16.93 -19.85 -13.66
N ASP A 178 -16.43 -20.70 -12.77
CA ASP A 178 -15.47 -20.30 -11.72
C ASP A 178 -14.15 -19.81 -12.30
N PHE A 179 -13.62 -20.50 -13.31
CA PHE A 179 -12.42 -20.06 -14.00
C PHE A 179 -12.66 -18.71 -14.68
N SER A 180 -13.79 -18.54 -15.38
CA SER A 180 -14.12 -17.28 -16.05
C SER A 180 -14.28 -16.12 -15.06
N ALA A 181 -14.90 -16.35 -13.90
CA ALA A 181 -15.05 -15.34 -12.86
C ALA A 181 -13.68 -14.88 -12.32
N ARG A 182 -12.77 -15.83 -12.05
CA ARG A 182 -11.39 -15.52 -11.64
C ARG A 182 -10.61 -14.74 -12.70
N VAL A 183 -10.79 -15.08 -13.98
CA VAL A 183 -10.19 -14.32 -15.09
C VAL A 183 -10.71 -12.88 -15.11
N TRP A 184 -12.01 -12.66 -14.94
CA TRP A 184 -12.57 -11.31 -14.90
C TRP A 184 -12.07 -10.51 -13.70
N ASP A 185 -12.01 -11.13 -12.52
CA ASP A 185 -11.51 -10.48 -11.30
C ASP A 185 -10.06 -10.03 -11.44
N GLN A 186 -9.22 -10.92 -11.97
CA GLN A 186 -7.81 -10.62 -12.09
C GLN A 186 -7.51 -9.68 -13.26
N LEU A 187 -8.33 -9.70 -14.32
CA LEU A 187 -8.23 -8.72 -15.40
C LEU A 187 -8.59 -7.33 -14.89
N PHE A 188 -9.66 -7.23 -14.10
CA PHE A 188 -10.06 -5.99 -13.46
C PHE A 188 -8.98 -5.45 -12.52
N SER A 189 -8.48 -6.30 -11.62
CA SER A 189 -7.38 -5.97 -10.71
C SER A 189 -6.14 -5.49 -11.47
N GLY A 190 -5.78 -6.19 -12.55
CA GLY A 190 -4.64 -5.83 -13.39
C GLY A 190 -4.81 -4.51 -14.14
N ILE A 191 -6.03 -4.17 -14.57
CA ILE A 191 -6.33 -2.85 -15.14
C ILE A 191 -6.16 -1.76 -14.09
N VAL A 192 -6.69 -1.96 -12.88
CA VAL A 192 -6.56 -0.99 -11.78
C VAL A 192 -5.08 -0.81 -11.43
N PHE A 193 -4.36 -1.90 -11.19
CA PHE A 193 -2.93 -1.86 -10.90
C PHE A 193 -2.15 -1.20 -12.04
N GLY A 194 -2.50 -1.47 -13.30
CA GLY A 194 -1.91 -0.84 -14.47
C GLY A 194 -2.17 0.67 -14.57
N LEU A 195 -3.33 1.15 -14.14
CA LEU A 195 -3.64 2.59 -14.04
C LEU A 195 -2.80 3.27 -12.96
N LEU A 196 -2.68 2.64 -11.79
CA LEU A 196 -1.86 3.16 -10.68
C LEU A 196 -0.37 3.20 -11.06
N LEU A 197 0.13 2.11 -11.66
CA LEU A 197 1.47 2.02 -12.22
C LEU A 197 1.69 3.04 -13.34
N GLY A 198 0.67 3.31 -14.16
CA GLY A 198 0.73 4.30 -15.23
C GLY A 198 0.87 5.71 -14.72
N LEU A 199 0.16 6.06 -13.65
CA LEU A 199 0.24 7.38 -13.04
C LEU A 199 1.68 7.71 -12.57
N MET A 200 2.32 6.80 -11.84
CA MET A 200 3.72 6.99 -11.39
C MET A 200 4.72 6.93 -12.56
N SER A 201 4.48 6.07 -13.55
CA SER A 201 5.36 5.87 -14.71
C SER A 201 5.31 7.08 -15.65
N MET A 202 4.16 7.70 -15.81
CA MET A 202 3.98 8.93 -16.59
C MET A 202 4.81 10.08 -16.00
N GLY A 203 4.84 10.19 -14.67
CA GLY A 203 5.74 11.12 -13.96
C GLY A 203 7.21 10.86 -14.26
N MET A 204 7.65 9.59 -14.18
CA MET A 204 9.03 9.21 -14.49
C MET A 204 9.39 9.58 -15.93
N ASN A 205 8.49 9.28 -16.86
CA ASN A 205 8.71 9.49 -18.27
C ASN A 205 8.76 10.97 -18.65
N LEU A 206 8.06 11.84 -17.91
CA LEU A 206 8.11 13.29 -18.10
C LEU A 206 9.51 13.85 -17.77
N VAL A 207 10.12 13.38 -16.68
CA VAL A 207 11.49 13.74 -16.31
C VAL A 207 12.46 13.22 -17.37
N TYR A 208 12.36 11.92 -17.72
CA TYR A 208 13.20 11.34 -18.76
C TYR A 208 13.07 12.09 -20.10
N GLY A 209 11.86 12.44 -20.50
CA GLY A 209 11.61 13.16 -21.75
C GLY A 209 12.33 14.50 -21.84
N THR A 210 12.48 15.22 -20.73
CA THR A 210 13.12 16.55 -20.72
C THR A 210 14.61 16.53 -20.38
N THR A 211 15.05 15.66 -19.48
CA THR A 211 16.45 15.64 -19.01
C THR A 211 17.25 14.44 -19.48
N ARG A 212 16.62 13.46 -20.14
CA ARG A 212 17.23 12.17 -20.52
C ARG A 212 17.87 11.41 -19.35
N LEU A 213 17.42 11.71 -18.13
CA LEU A 213 17.86 11.08 -16.89
C LEU A 213 16.74 10.19 -16.37
N SER A 214 17.02 8.90 -16.20
CA SER A 214 16.11 8.03 -15.45
C SER A 214 16.59 7.93 -14.00
N SER A 215 15.78 8.43 -13.08
CA SER A 215 16.15 8.54 -11.68
C SER A 215 15.60 7.37 -10.87
N PHE A 216 16.48 6.58 -10.24
CA PHE A 216 16.06 5.50 -9.34
C PHE A 216 15.28 6.03 -8.12
N SER A 217 15.65 7.22 -7.62
CA SER A 217 14.94 7.87 -6.50
C SER A 217 13.48 8.25 -6.78
N HIS A 218 13.01 8.13 -8.02
CA HIS A 218 11.61 8.36 -8.36
C HIS A 218 10.68 7.31 -7.74
N GLY A 219 11.14 6.06 -7.61
CA GLY A 219 10.40 5.02 -6.88
C GLY A 219 10.19 5.41 -5.42
N GLU A 220 11.20 6.00 -4.78
CA GLU A 220 11.09 6.47 -3.40
C GLU A 220 10.08 7.61 -3.22
N GLN A 221 9.74 8.35 -4.28
CA GLN A 221 8.65 9.33 -4.21
C GLN A 221 7.28 8.67 -4.10
N VAL A 222 7.13 7.46 -4.66
CA VAL A 222 5.93 6.62 -4.47
C VAL A 222 5.83 6.20 -3.00
N THR A 223 6.93 5.69 -2.42
CA THR A 223 6.98 5.35 -1.00
C THR A 223 6.63 6.54 -0.12
N LEU A 224 7.27 7.69 -0.38
CA LEU A 224 7.04 8.94 0.35
C LEU A 224 5.56 9.34 0.32
N GLY A 225 4.91 9.25 -0.84
CA GLY A 225 3.50 9.59 -0.99
C GLY A 225 2.57 8.80 -0.06
N GLY A 226 2.68 7.48 -0.05
CA GLY A 226 1.84 6.68 0.85
C GLY A 226 2.25 6.80 2.32
N LEU A 227 3.54 7.00 2.64
CA LEU A 227 3.96 7.28 4.01
C LEU A 227 3.41 8.62 4.51
N MET A 228 3.39 9.67 3.68
CA MET A 228 2.74 10.94 4.04
C MET A 228 1.22 10.81 4.14
N ALA A 229 0.60 9.92 3.36
CA ALA A 229 -0.81 9.56 3.56
C ALA A 229 -1.05 8.90 4.91
N TYR A 230 -0.17 7.98 5.32
CA TYR A 230 -0.18 7.35 6.65
C TYR A 230 0.00 8.40 7.75
N VAL A 231 0.96 9.32 7.64
CA VAL A 231 1.12 10.42 8.60
C VAL A 231 -0.16 11.24 8.70
N GLY A 232 -0.74 11.64 7.56
CA GLY A 232 -1.98 12.42 7.55
C GLY A 232 -3.16 11.69 8.18
N THR A 233 -3.34 10.41 7.90
CA THR A 233 -4.51 9.63 8.35
C THR A 233 -4.35 9.09 9.76
N GLN A 234 -3.21 8.49 10.09
CA GLN A 234 -3.01 7.74 11.33
C GLN A 234 -2.39 8.59 12.45
N ILE A 235 -1.53 9.56 12.12
CA ILE A 235 -0.86 10.41 13.11
C ILE A 235 -1.64 11.71 13.32
N LEU A 236 -2.04 12.37 12.23
CA LEU A 236 -2.76 13.65 12.28
C LEU A 236 -4.29 13.50 12.31
N HIS A 237 -4.80 12.28 12.13
CA HIS A 237 -6.23 11.95 12.11
C HIS A 237 -7.04 12.79 11.09
N TRP A 238 -6.43 13.17 9.98
CA TRP A 238 -7.10 13.86 8.88
C TRP A 238 -7.87 12.89 8.00
N PRO A 239 -8.95 13.35 7.35
CA PRO A 239 -9.66 12.54 6.36
C PRO A 239 -8.74 12.23 5.18
N LEU A 240 -8.91 11.04 4.58
CA LEU A 240 -8.05 10.50 3.52
C LEU A 240 -7.79 11.48 2.38
N ILE A 241 -8.80 12.26 1.98
CA ILE A 241 -8.68 13.26 0.89
C ILE A 241 -7.68 14.37 1.27
N VAL A 242 -7.75 14.87 2.51
CA VAL A 242 -6.84 15.92 2.99
C VAL A 242 -5.42 15.36 3.12
N SER A 243 -5.29 14.12 3.62
CA SER A 243 -4.00 13.42 3.70
C SER A 243 -3.39 13.17 2.30
N ALA A 244 -4.22 12.86 1.31
CA ALA A 244 -3.79 12.70 -0.07
C ALA A 244 -3.26 14.03 -0.66
N ILE A 245 -3.99 15.12 -0.46
CA ILE A 245 -3.54 16.46 -0.90
C ILE A 245 -2.23 16.84 -0.20
N PHE A 246 -2.14 16.59 1.11
CA PHE A 246 -0.91 16.80 1.88
C PHE A 246 0.27 16.00 1.29
N ALA A 247 0.08 14.70 1.02
CA ALA A 247 1.10 13.86 0.42
C ALA A 247 1.55 14.36 -0.96
N VAL A 248 0.61 14.82 -1.80
CA VAL A 248 0.91 15.40 -3.12
C VAL A 248 1.72 16.69 -2.99
N VAL A 249 1.36 17.57 -2.05
CA VAL A 249 2.10 18.81 -1.80
C VAL A 249 3.52 18.51 -1.31
N VAL A 250 3.67 17.58 -0.37
CA VAL A 250 5.00 17.15 0.13
C VAL A 250 5.82 16.54 -1.02
N GLY A 251 5.23 15.69 -1.86
CA GLY A 251 5.87 15.15 -3.06
C GLY A 251 6.32 16.25 -4.05
N GLY A 252 5.48 17.24 -4.31
CA GLY A 252 5.87 18.37 -5.16
C GLY A 252 7.02 19.19 -4.58
N ILE A 253 7.03 19.39 -3.26
CA ILE A 253 8.13 20.07 -2.56
C ILE A 253 9.42 19.24 -2.67
N THR A 254 9.37 17.92 -2.48
CA THR A 254 10.58 17.08 -2.65
C THR A 254 11.09 17.10 -4.08
N GLY A 255 10.22 17.16 -5.09
CA GLY A 255 10.63 17.36 -6.48
C GLY A 255 11.33 18.69 -6.74
N TRP A 256 10.81 19.77 -6.15
CA TRP A 256 11.46 21.08 -6.21
C TRP A 256 12.85 21.05 -5.55
N ILE A 257 12.95 20.47 -4.35
CA ILE A 257 14.19 20.30 -3.59
C ILE A 257 15.20 19.49 -4.39
N GLN A 258 14.79 18.34 -4.93
CA GLN A 258 15.66 17.48 -5.73
C GLN A 258 16.17 18.20 -6.97
N ASN A 259 15.29 18.91 -7.69
CA ASN A 259 15.73 19.67 -8.85
C ASN A 259 16.71 20.78 -8.46
N ASP A 260 16.42 21.58 -7.44
CA ASP A 260 17.24 22.77 -7.16
C ASP A 260 18.56 22.43 -6.45
N LEU A 261 18.54 21.46 -5.52
CA LEU A 261 19.71 21.09 -4.74
C LEU A 261 20.59 20.03 -5.42
N VAL A 262 20.00 19.08 -6.15
CA VAL A 262 20.74 17.95 -6.72
C VAL A 262 20.90 18.12 -8.24
N TRP A 263 19.80 18.20 -8.98
CA TRP A 263 19.87 18.06 -10.44
C TRP A 263 20.31 19.31 -11.18
N SER A 264 19.84 20.49 -10.78
CA SER A 264 20.19 21.79 -11.37
C SER A 264 21.69 22.07 -11.27
N PRO A 265 22.34 21.89 -10.10
CA PRO A 265 23.79 22.12 -9.99
C PRO A 265 24.59 21.10 -10.81
N LEU A 266 24.17 19.84 -10.85
CA LEU A 266 24.84 18.80 -11.66
C LEU A 266 24.74 19.09 -13.16
N ARG A 267 23.56 19.53 -13.64
CA ARG A 267 23.38 19.97 -15.03
C ARG A 267 24.24 21.19 -15.37
N LYS A 268 24.26 22.21 -14.50
CA LYS A 268 25.09 23.41 -14.70
C LYS A 268 26.59 23.11 -14.72
N LYS A 269 27.02 22.08 -13.99
CA LYS A 269 28.40 21.58 -14.00
C LYS A 269 28.69 20.60 -15.14
N HIS A 270 27.73 20.34 -16.04
CA HIS A 270 27.88 19.44 -17.18
C HIS A 270 28.33 18.02 -16.79
N VAL A 271 27.88 17.55 -15.63
CA VAL A 271 28.18 16.20 -15.13
C VAL A 271 27.58 15.15 -16.07
N GLY A 272 28.36 14.12 -16.41
CA GLY A 272 27.95 13.10 -17.38
C GLY A 272 26.73 12.28 -16.92
N ALA A 273 25.98 11.73 -17.86
CA ALA A 273 24.75 10.96 -17.56
C ALA A 273 25.02 9.77 -16.62
N MET A 274 26.14 9.06 -16.81
CA MET A 274 26.54 7.96 -15.92
C MET A 274 26.77 8.41 -14.49
N GLN A 275 27.43 9.56 -14.29
CA GLN A 275 27.67 10.13 -12.97
C GLN A 275 26.35 10.57 -12.31
N GLN A 276 25.43 11.15 -13.08
CA GLN A 276 24.10 11.49 -12.56
C GLN A 276 23.31 10.23 -12.16
N MET A 277 23.43 9.13 -12.91
CA MET A 277 22.82 7.85 -12.51
C MET A 277 23.35 7.34 -11.17
N ILE A 278 24.67 7.41 -10.93
CA ILE A 278 25.26 7.03 -9.63
C ILE A 278 24.65 7.87 -8.49
N VAL A 279 24.46 9.17 -8.70
CA VAL A 279 23.80 10.05 -7.73
C VAL A 279 22.36 9.62 -7.46
N THR A 280 21.60 9.21 -8.50
CA THR A 280 20.22 8.76 -8.30
C THR A 280 20.12 7.49 -7.46
N ILE A 281 21.07 6.56 -7.60
CA ILE A 281 21.14 5.33 -6.80
C ILE A 281 21.45 5.68 -5.34
N GLY A 282 22.46 6.53 -5.12
CA GLY A 282 22.81 6.99 -3.77
C GLY A 282 21.66 7.74 -3.10
N LEU A 283 20.95 8.61 -3.84
CA LEU A 283 19.76 9.30 -3.34
C LEU A 283 18.62 8.32 -3.03
N SER A 284 18.40 7.31 -3.87
CA SER A 284 17.39 6.27 -3.65
C SER A 284 17.67 5.52 -2.35
N MET A 285 18.88 4.99 -2.18
CA MET A 285 19.27 4.29 -0.94
C MET A 285 19.14 5.20 0.29
N THR A 286 19.57 6.46 0.17
CA THR A 286 19.47 7.42 1.27
C THR A 286 18.01 7.62 1.69
N LEU A 287 17.11 7.87 0.74
CA LEU A 287 15.68 8.04 1.03
C LEU A 287 15.05 6.78 1.60
N GLN A 288 15.36 5.62 1.01
CA GLN A 288 14.83 4.33 1.43
C GLN A 288 15.16 4.04 2.91
N TYR A 289 16.44 4.20 3.30
CA TYR A 289 16.87 4.00 4.68
C TYR A 289 16.41 5.13 5.62
N LEU A 290 16.23 6.35 5.11
CA LEU A 290 15.61 7.44 5.88
C LEU A 290 14.17 7.08 6.25
N PHE A 291 13.41 6.52 5.32
CA PHE A 291 12.04 6.06 5.59
C PHE A 291 12.03 4.91 6.60
N GLN A 292 12.93 3.93 6.45
CA GLN A 292 13.04 2.84 7.40
C GLN A 292 13.40 3.32 8.81
N PHE A 293 14.28 4.32 8.92
CA PHE A 293 14.67 4.89 10.22
C PHE A 293 13.51 5.58 10.93
N PHE A 294 12.69 6.36 10.22
CA PHE A 294 11.57 7.10 10.83
C PHE A 294 10.30 6.25 11.04
N PHE A 295 10.01 5.33 10.12
CA PHE A 295 8.75 4.58 10.13
C PHE A 295 8.90 3.11 10.55
N GLY A 296 10.12 2.57 10.57
CA GLY A 296 10.38 1.15 10.85
C GLY A 296 10.14 0.24 9.64
N ALA A 297 10.27 -1.07 9.86
CA ALA A 297 10.14 -2.09 8.83
C ALA A 297 8.70 -2.59 8.59
N ASP A 298 7.79 -2.29 9.51
CA ASP A 298 6.41 -2.79 9.48
C ASP A 298 5.58 -2.15 8.37
N VAL A 299 4.58 -2.90 7.90
CA VAL A 299 3.54 -2.38 7.00
C VAL A 299 2.71 -1.33 7.74
N LYS A 300 2.53 -0.16 7.13
CA LYS A 300 1.73 0.94 7.67
C LYS A 300 0.40 1.02 6.94
N GLY A 301 -0.70 0.71 7.65
CA GLY A 301 -2.07 0.80 7.12
C GLY A 301 -2.52 2.25 6.97
N ILE A 302 -3.06 2.61 5.80
CA ILE A 302 -3.56 3.97 5.53
C ILE A 302 -5.07 4.09 5.79
N THR A 303 -5.81 2.99 5.66
CA THR A 303 -7.26 2.97 5.91
C THR A 303 -7.58 2.52 7.34
N LEU A 304 -8.57 3.17 7.97
CA LEU A 304 -8.98 2.86 9.34
C LEU A 304 -10.03 1.74 9.41
N ASN A 305 -10.71 1.46 8.29
CA ASN A 305 -11.81 0.50 8.21
C ASN A 305 -11.54 -0.52 7.11
N VAL A 306 -11.79 -1.80 7.39
CA VAL A 306 -11.81 -2.86 6.37
C VAL A 306 -12.98 -2.56 5.42
N PRO A 307 -12.73 -2.28 4.13
CA PRO A 307 -13.79 -1.96 3.19
C PRO A 307 -14.72 -3.16 3.02
N GLN A 308 -16.04 -2.93 3.00
CA GLN A 308 -16.99 -3.97 2.61
C GLN A 308 -16.85 -4.20 1.10
N GLY A 309 -16.46 -5.42 0.73
CA GLY A 309 -16.46 -5.85 -0.66
C GLY A 309 -17.89 -6.06 -1.15
N TYR A 310 -18.16 -5.70 -2.39
CA TYR A 310 -19.42 -5.98 -3.06
C TYR A 310 -19.14 -6.59 -4.44
N GLN A 311 -20.08 -7.40 -4.91
CA GLN A 311 -19.92 -8.17 -6.13
C GLN A 311 -20.65 -7.46 -7.27
N ILE A 312 -19.90 -7.05 -8.29
CA ILE A 312 -20.42 -6.46 -9.53
C ILE A 312 -20.34 -7.53 -10.62
N GLY A 313 -21.37 -8.36 -10.73
CA GLY A 313 -21.36 -9.50 -11.66
C GLY A 313 -20.26 -10.51 -11.30
N PRO A 314 -19.36 -10.90 -12.23
CA PRO A 314 -18.28 -11.85 -11.94
C PRO A 314 -17.11 -11.23 -11.14
N ILE A 315 -17.14 -9.91 -10.89
CA ILE A 315 -16.03 -9.18 -10.28
C ILE A 315 -16.34 -8.87 -8.80
N THR A 316 -15.45 -9.22 -7.89
CA THR A 316 -15.44 -8.81 -6.50
C THR A 316 -14.59 -7.55 -6.33
N THR A 317 -15.16 -6.49 -5.77
CA THR A 317 -14.47 -5.20 -5.66
C THR A 317 -14.93 -4.43 -4.44
N ASP A 318 -14.04 -3.57 -3.95
CA ASP A 318 -14.28 -2.67 -2.85
C ASP A 318 -14.37 -1.20 -3.31
N THR A 319 -15.01 -0.38 -2.48
CA THR A 319 -15.21 1.06 -2.78
C THR A 319 -13.87 1.82 -2.94
N PRO A 320 -12.87 1.62 -2.07
CA PRO A 320 -11.56 2.27 -2.21
C PRO A 320 -10.83 1.94 -3.51
N THR A 321 -10.89 0.70 -4.00
CA THR A 321 -10.33 0.31 -5.30
C THR A 321 -10.99 1.08 -6.45
N LEU A 322 -12.33 1.17 -6.49
CA LEU A 322 -13.02 1.95 -7.53
C LEU A 322 -12.67 3.44 -7.48
N ILE A 323 -12.64 4.03 -6.28
CA ILE A 323 -12.27 5.44 -6.11
C ILE A 323 -10.84 5.65 -6.57
N SER A 324 -9.91 4.74 -6.23
CA SER A 324 -8.51 4.84 -6.64
C SER A 324 -8.35 4.77 -8.16
N ALA A 325 -9.06 3.85 -8.81
CA ALA A 325 -9.10 3.74 -10.26
C ALA A 325 -9.70 5.00 -10.92
N ALA A 326 -10.82 5.51 -10.38
CA ALA A 326 -11.46 6.71 -10.89
C ALA A 326 -10.56 7.96 -10.77
N VAL A 327 -9.91 8.15 -9.62
CA VAL A 327 -8.96 9.24 -9.41
C VAL A 327 -7.76 9.11 -10.35
N ALA A 328 -7.22 7.90 -10.52
CA ALA A 328 -6.11 7.67 -11.46
C ALA A 328 -6.50 8.06 -12.89
N ILE A 329 -7.67 7.62 -13.38
CA ILE A 329 -8.17 7.97 -14.72
C ILE A 329 -8.32 9.49 -14.87
N VAL A 330 -8.96 10.15 -13.91
CA VAL A 330 -9.17 11.61 -13.95
C VAL A 330 -7.84 12.35 -14.01
N VAL A 331 -6.86 11.95 -13.20
CA VAL A 331 -5.55 12.60 -13.17
C VAL A 331 -4.74 12.29 -14.43
N ILE A 332 -4.77 11.07 -14.94
CA ILE A 332 -4.11 10.71 -16.21
C ILE A 332 -4.67 11.55 -17.36
N ILE A 333 -6.00 11.69 -17.45
CA ILE A 333 -6.65 12.54 -18.46
C ILE A 333 -6.25 14.00 -18.24
N GLY A 334 -6.26 14.49 -17.00
CA GLY A 334 -5.87 15.85 -16.66
C GLY A 334 -4.42 16.17 -17.02
N VAL A 335 -3.48 15.28 -16.73
CA VAL A 335 -2.06 15.41 -17.08
C VAL A 335 -1.88 15.35 -18.59
N THR A 336 -2.57 14.43 -19.28
CA THR A 336 -2.53 14.35 -20.74
C THR A 336 -3.01 15.66 -21.36
N PHE A 337 -4.19 16.14 -20.95
CA PHE A 337 -4.72 17.43 -21.40
C PHE A 337 -3.75 18.57 -21.12
N PHE A 338 -3.17 18.62 -19.92
CA PHE A 338 -2.18 19.61 -19.54
C PHE A 338 -0.96 19.59 -20.49
N LEU A 339 -0.41 18.42 -20.81
CA LEU A 339 0.76 18.29 -21.67
C LEU A 339 0.47 18.63 -23.15
N TYR A 340 -0.72 18.31 -23.64
CA TYR A 340 -1.06 18.53 -25.05
C TYR A 340 -1.57 19.95 -25.33
N GLN A 341 -2.32 20.56 -24.40
CA GLN A 341 -3.04 21.80 -24.66
C GLN A 341 -2.40 23.05 -24.04
N THR A 342 -1.55 22.92 -23.01
CA THR A 342 -0.98 24.09 -22.33
C THR A 342 0.32 24.61 -22.95
N ARG A 343 0.67 25.86 -22.62
CA ARG A 343 1.96 26.48 -22.99
C ARG A 343 3.15 25.73 -22.40
N LEU A 344 3.04 25.32 -21.12
CA LEU A 344 4.07 24.52 -20.45
C LEU A 344 4.26 23.18 -21.15
N GLY A 345 3.17 22.47 -21.49
CA GLY A 345 3.24 21.20 -22.21
C GLY A 345 3.87 21.31 -23.62
N ARG A 346 3.65 22.43 -24.33
CA ARG A 346 4.36 22.71 -25.59
C ARG A 346 5.86 22.96 -25.35
N ALA A 347 6.22 23.70 -24.32
CA ALA A 347 7.62 23.95 -23.96
C ALA A 347 8.34 22.65 -23.55
N THR A 348 7.70 21.78 -22.77
CA THR A 348 8.21 20.46 -22.39
C THR A 348 8.53 19.61 -23.63
N ARG A 349 7.62 19.57 -24.61
CA ARG A 349 7.84 18.83 -25.87
C ARG A 349 8.97 19.41 -26.71
N ALA A 350 9.05 20.74 -26.82
CA ALA A 350 10.16 21.41 -27.51
C ALA A 350 11.52 21.08 -26.88
N ILE A 351 11.59 21.05 -25.55
CA ILE A 351 12.81 20.67 -24.82
C ILE A 351 13.18 19.19 -25.05
N SER A 352 12.18 18.30 -25.12
CA SER A 352 12.42 16.88 -25.35
C SER A 352 12.94 16.53 -26.75
N ASP A 353 12.56 17.35 -27.74
CA ASP A 353 13.05 17.25 -29.11
C ASP A 353 14.48 17.82 -29.22
N ASN A 354 14.70 19.06 -28.79
CA ASN A 354 16.03 19.67 -28.74
C ASN A 354 16.11 20.82 -27.72
N SER A 355 16.77 20.58 -26.59
CA SER A 355 16.90 21.55 -25.50
C SER A 355 17.70 22.82 -25.89
N ALA A 356 18.71 22.70 -26.77
CA ALA A 356 19.52 23.82 -27.22
C ALA A 356 18.73 24.75 -28.15
N LEU A 357 17.97 24.18 -29.10
CA LEU A 357 17.09 24.96 -29.97
C LEU A 357 15.91 25.58 -29.20
N ALA A 358 15.36 24.85 -28.23
CA ALA A 358 14.35 25.39 -27.32
C ALA A 358 14.88 26.63 -26.57
N ALA A 359 16.09 26.56 -26.01
CA ALA A 359 16.72 27.69 -25.34
C ALA A 359 16.95 28.88 -26.29
N ALA A 360 17.39 28.61 -27.53
CA ALA A 360 17.61 29.65 -28.54
C ALA A 360 16.31 30.35 -28.98
N SER A 361 15.17 29.66 -28.91
CA SER A 361 13.84 30.23 -29.16
C SER A 361 13.24 31.00 -27.97
N GLY A 362 14.00 31.18 -26.89
CA GLY A 362 13.59 31.96 -25.71
C GLY A 362 12.90 31.14 -24.61
N ILE A 363 12.88 29.82 -24.69
CA ILE A 363 12.31 28.96 -23.64
C ILE A 363 13.30 28.85 -22.48
N ASN A 364 12.86 29.18 -21.27
CA ASN A 364 13.65 28.96 -20.06
C ASN A 364 13.63 27.47 -19.68
N VAL A 365 14.60 26.71 -20.20
CA VAL A 365 14.70 25.25 -20.02
C VAL A 365 14.74 24.86 -18.54
N GLU A 366 15.47 25.61 -17.71
CA GLU A 366 15.68 25.26 -16.31
C GLU A 366 14.39 25.40 -15.48
N GLU A 367 13.57 26.40 -15.80
CA GLU A 367 12.26 26.60 -15.16
C GLU A 367 11.26 25.52 -15.57
N VAL A 368 11.22 25.18 -16.86
CA VAL A 368 10.34 24.09 -17.34
C VAL A 368 10.76 22.75 -16.73
N VAL A 369 12.06 22.46 -16.66
CA VAL A 369 12.56 21.23 -16.02
C VAL A 369 12.20 21.21 -14.53
N ARG A 370 12.32 22.33 -13.81
CA ARG A 370 11.90 22.43 -12.41
C ARG A 370 10.41 22.09 -12.23
N VAL A 371 9.54 22.66 -13.08
CA VAL A 371 8.10 22.36 -13.04
C VAL A 371 7.83 20.89 -13.34
N VAL A 372 8.55 20.31 -14.30
CA VAL A 372 8.45 18.88 -14.63
C VAL A 372 8.84 18.00 -13.44
N TRP A 373 9.90 18.34 -12.70
CA TRP A 373 10.28 17.61 -11.48
C TRP A 373 9.21 17.69 -10.39
N ILE A 374 8.63 18.88 -10.17
CA ILE A 374 7.53 19.06 -9.22
C ILE A 374 6.32 18.22 -9.62
N LEU A 375 5.89 18.28 -10.88
CA LEU A 375 4.75 17.51 -11.37
C LEU A 375 5.01 16.00 -11.29
N SER A 376 6.20 15.56 -11.69
CA SER A 376 6.58 14.15 -11.69
C SER A 376 6.52 13.52 -10.30
N THR A 377 7.15 14.15 -9.32
CA THR A 377 7.18 13.69 -7.93
C THR A 377 5.82 13.82 -7.24
N SER A 378 5.01 14.83 -7.60
CA SER A 378 3.61 14.94 -7.17
C SER A 378 2.76 13.77 -7.68
N LEU A 379 2.93 13.36 -8.94
CA LEU A 379 2.21 12.21 -9.52
C LEU A 379 2.67 10.88 -8.92
N ALA A 380 3.97 10.74 -8.66
CA ALA A 380 4.50 9.57 -7.94
C ALA A 380 3.94 9.50 -6.52
N ALA A 381 3.92 10.62 -5.79
CA ALA A 381 3.36 10.67 -4.45
C ALA A 381 1.87 10.34 -4.44
N LEU A 382 1.09 10.89 -5.38
CA LEU A 382 -0.33 10.55 -5.53
C LEU A 382 -0.52 9.06 -5.81
N SER A 383 0.25 8.50 -6.74
CA SER A 383 0.19 7.06 -7.03
C SER A 383 0.55 6.21 -5.81
N GLY A 384 1.50 6.66 -4.98
CA GLY A 384 1.83 6.02 -3.71
C GLY A 384 0.68 6.02 -2.70
N VAL A 385 -0.07 7.14 -2.61
CA VAL A 385 -1.29 7.22 -1.80
C VAL A 385 -2.32 6.20 -2.31
N LEU A 386 -2.56 6.17 -3.62
CA LEU A 386 -3.57 5.29 -4.22
C LEU A 386 -3.19 3.81 -4.11
N ILE A 387 -1.91 3.46 -4.26
CA ILE A 387 -1.42 2.10 -4.02
C ILE A 387 -1.54 1.72 -2.56
N GLY A 388 -1.22 2.63 -1.66
CA GLY A 388 -1.36 2.40 -0.22
C GLY A 388 -2.82 2.15 0.18
N VAL A 389 -3.78 2.77 -0.53
CA VAL A 389 -5.21 2.48 -0.38
C VAL A 389 -5.56 1.13 -1.01
N TYR A 390 -5.08 0.85 -2.23
CA TYR A 390 -5.35 -0.39 -2.96
C TYR A 390 -4.84 -1.65 -2.24
N PHE A 391 -3.63 -1.62 -1.69
CA PHE A 391 -3.06 -2.72 -0.90
C PHE A 391 -3.36 -2.64 0.60
N ASN A 392 -4.12 -1.64 1.04
CA ASN A 392 -4.39 -1.36 2.45
C ASN A 392 -3.11 -1.27 3.31
N GLY A 393 -2.03 -0.76 2.74
CA GLY A 393 -0.74 -0.73 3.42
C GLY A 393 0.37 -0.20 2.55
N ILE A 394 1.35 0.43 3.21
CA ILE A 394 2.60 0.82 2.58
C ILE A 394 3.79 0.45 3.47
N GLN A 395 4.86 -0.02 2.86
CA GLN A 395 6.14 -0.32 3.51
C GLN A 395 7.18 0.72 3.11
N TRP A 396 8.24 0.84 3.91
CA TRP A 396 9.37 1.74 3.67
C TRP A 396 10.12 1.49 2.35
N ASN A 397 9.96 0.31 1.72
CA ASN A 397 10.60 -0.07 0.46
C ASN A 397 9.61 -0.31 -0.70
N THR A 398 8.33 0.03 -0.54
CA THR A 398 7.30 -0.24 -1.58
C THR A 398 7.68 0.37 -2.93
N GLY A 399 8.21 1.59 -2.94
CA GLY A 399 8.68 2.25 -4.15
C GLY A 399 9.83 1.52 -4.85
N ALA A 400 10.77 0.94 -4.10
CA ALA A 400 11.89 0.19 -4.66
C ALA A 400 11.42 -1.11 -5.34
N LEU A 401 10.41 -1.78 -4.80
CA LEU A 401 9.79 -2.96 -5.41
C LEU A 401 9.08 -2.60 -6.73
N LEU A 402 8.35 -1.49 -6.73
CA LEU A 402 7.62 -1.01 -7.91
C LEU A 402 8.52 -0.36 -8.95
N LEU A 403 9.69 0.14 -8.56
CA LEU A 403 10.61 0.87 -9.42
C LEU A 403 10.96 0.09 -10.69
N LEU A 404 11.28 -1.19 -10.54
CA LEU A 404 11.63 -2.03 -11.68
C LEU A 404 10.44 -2.22 -12.62
N LEU A 405 9.21 -2.34 -12.10
CA LEU A 405 7.98 -2.38 -12.89
C LEU A 405 7.72 -1.04 -13.60
N MET A 406 8.03 0.09 -12.98
CA MET A 406 7.92 1.41 -13.62
C MET A 406 8.91 1.54 -14.78
N PHE A 407 10.18 1.17 -14.56
CA PHE A 407 11.18 1.12 -15.63
C PHE A 407 10.75 0.20 -16.77
N SER A 408 10.16 -0.93 -16.43
CA SER A 408 9.60 -1.88 -17.40
C SER A 408 8.48 -1.24 -18.21
N ALA A 409 7.50 -0.63 -17.53
CA ALA A 409 6.38 0.06 -18.16
C ALA A 409 6.84 1.19 -19.09
N VAL A 410 7.81 1.99 -18.65
CA VAL A 410 8.34 3.11 -19.43
C VAL A 410 9.16 2.63 -20.64
N THR A 411 9.99 1.60 -20.48
CA THR A 411 10.80 1.05 -21.58
C THR A 411 9.93 0.30 -22.60
N LEU A 412 8.96 -0.50 -22.14
CA LEU A 412 7.94 -1.12 -22.98
C LEU A 412 7.12 -0.06 -23.73
N GLY A 413 6.71 0.99 -23.04
CA GLY A 413 5.89 2.06 -23.59
C GLY A 413 6.59 2.96 -24.59
N GLY A 414 7.88 3.21 -24.37
CA GLY A 414 8.68 4.16 -25.13
C GLY A 414 9.16 5.31 -24.23
N LEU A 415 10.48 5.45 -24.16
CA LEU A 415 11.15 6.48 -23.38
C LEU A 415 10.87 7.88 -23.96
N GLY A 416 10.42 8.80 -23.10
CA GLY A 416 10.10 10.18 -23.44
C GLY A 416 8.69 10.42 -23.99
N THR A 417 7.82 9.41 -24.07
CA THR A 417 6.43 9.54 -24.51
C THR A 417 5.43 9.25 -23.38
N PRO A 418 4.79 10.27 -22.77
CA PRO A 418 3.87 10.06 -21.63
C PRO A 418 2.76 9.05 -21.89
N ASN A 419 2.16 9.08 -23.09
CA ASN A 419 1.12 8.12 -23.49
C ASN A 419 1.68 6.69 -23.70
N GLY A 420 2.94 6.58 -24.14
CA GLY A 420 3.62 5.30 -24.25
C GLY A 420 3.77 4.65 -22.89
N ALA A 421 4.24 5.41 -21.89
CA ALA A 421 4.35 4.91 -20.52
C ALA A 421 3.02 4.43 -19.94
N LEU A 422 1.90 5.10 -20.23
CA LEU A 422 0.57 4.68 -19.79
C LEU A 422 0.14 3.34 -20.40
N ILE A 423 0.36 3.15 -21.69
CA ILE A 423 0.00 1.88 -22.35
C ILE A 423 0.94 0.78 -21.87
N GLY A 424 2.23 1.09 -21.72
CA GLY A 424 3.21 0.15 -21.18
C GLY A 424 2.85 -0.31 -19.77
N SER A 425 2.44 0.61 -18.88
CA SER A 425 2.00 0.25 -17.53
C SER A 425 0.71 -0.55 -17.51
N LEU A 426 -0.22 -0.29 -18.42
CA LEU A 426 -1.46 -1.06 -18.51
C LEU A 426 -1.17 -2.51 -18.91
N VAL A 427 -0.30 -2.71 -19.89
CA VAL A 427 0.15 -4.05 -20.29
C VAL A 427 0.86 -4.74 -19.13
N ILE A 428 1.81 -4.06 -18.48
CA ILE A 428 2.55 -4.62 -17.33
C ILE A 428 1.62 -4.96 -16.17
N GLY A 429 0.63 -4.10 -15.86
CA GLY A 429 -0.33 -4.32 -14.78
C GLY A 429 -1.26 -5.50 -15.04
N ILE A 430 -1.84 -5.57 -16.25
CA ILE A 430 -2.69 -6.69 -16.66
C ILE A 430 -1.88 -7.99 -16.62
N VAL A 431 -0.66 -7.99 -17.13
CA VAL A 431 0.21 -9.18 -17.14
C VAL A 431 0.58 -9.63 -15.73
N ALA A 432 1.01 -8.69 -14.88
CA ALA A 432 1.43 -8.99 -13.50
C ALA A 432 0.29 -9.70 -12.78
N ASP A 433 -0.91 -9.13 -12.85
CA ASP A 433 -2.05 -9.70 -12.18
C ASP A 433 -2.53 -10.97 -12.90
N MET A 434 -2.74 -11.01 -14.22
CA MET A 434 -3.17 -12.24 -14.91
C MET A 434 -2.26 -13.45 -14.68
N SER A 435 -0.96 -13.23 -14.45
CA SER A 435 -0.03 -14.31 -14.17
C SER A 435 -0.32 -15.06 -12.87
N SER A 436 -1.02 -14.44 -11.91
CA SER A 436 -1.37 -15.07 -10.63
C SER A 436 -2.33 -16.25 -10.76
N LEU A 437 -3.00 -16.41 -11.92
CA LEU A 437 -3.84 -17.59 -12.19
C LEU A 437 -3.00 -18.87 -12.30
N PHE A 438 -1.73 -18.73 -12.71
CA PHE A 438 -0.85 -19.86 -13.01
C PHE A 438 0.39 -19.89 -12.11
N ILE A 439 0.75 -18.77 -11.50
CA ILE A 439 1.98 -18.56 -10.72
C ILE A 439 1.60 -18.09 -9.31
N PRO A 440 2.33 -18.49 -8.24
CA PRO A 440 2.14 -17.94 -6.90
C PRO A 440 2.21 -16.41 -6.87
N ASN A 441 1.35 -15.79 -6.06
CA ASN A 441 1.24 -14.32 -5.96
C ASN A 441 2.57 -13.62 -5.61
N ASP A 442 3.45 -14.27 -4.85
CA ASP A 442 4.77 -13.73 -4.47
C ASP A 442 5.67 -13.50 -5.70
N MET A 443 5.42 -14.21 -6.80
CA MET A 443 6.19 -14.15 -8.04
C MET A 443 5.50 -13.33 -9.13
N ARG A 444 4.37 -12.66 -8.84
CA ARG A 444 3.62 -11.89 -9.85
C ARG A 444 4.41 -10.73 -10.45
N TYR A 445 5.37 -10.17 -9.71
CA TYR A 445 6.24 -9.12 -10.26
C TYR A 445 7.34 -9.68 -11.16
N ALA A 446 7.76 -10.92 -10.95
CA ALA A 446 8.75 -11.58 -11.79
C ALA A 446 8.21 -11.89 -13.20
N SER A 447 6.93 -12.29 -13.30
CA SER A 447 6.27 -12.56 -14.60
C SER A 447 6.17 -11.30 -15.47
N ALA A 448 5.85 -10.15 -14.88
CA ALA A 448 5.83 -8.85 -15.56
C ALA A 448 7.19 -8.50 -16.17
N LEU A 449 8.28 -8.77 -15.45
CA LEU A 449 9.64 -8.55 -15.92
C LEU A 449 10.06 -9.53 -17.01
N ALA A 450 9.67 -10.80 -16.89
CA ALA A 450 9.92 -11.79 -17.93
C ALA A 450 9.26 -11.41 -19.25
N ILE A 451 8.01 -10.93 -19.21
CA ILE A 451 7.29 -10.47 -20.40
C ILE A 451 7.92 -9.19 -20.98
N LEU A 452 8.40 -8.27 -20.15
CA LEU A 452 9.20 -7.15 -20.65
C LEU A 452 10.40 -7.65 -21.47
N ILE A 453 11.17 -8.60 -20.93
CA ILE A 453 12.35 -9.15 -21.61
C ILE A 453 11.95 -9.74 -22.96
N ILE A 454 10.87 -10.52 -23.00
CA ILE A 454 10.34 -11.10 -24.24
C ILE A 454 9.95 -10.01 -25.25
N VAL A 455 9.23 -8.97 -24.83
CA VAL A 455 8.82 -7.90 -25.73
C VAL A 455 10.02 -7.09 -26.21
N LEU A 456 11.02 -6.82 -25.37
CA LEU A 456 12.23 -6.10 -25.79
C LEU A 456 13.10 -6.91 -26.74
N LEU A 457 13.13 -8.24 -26.62
CA LEU A 457 13.80 -9.11 -27.60
C LEU A 457 13.14 -9.02 -28.99
N ILE A 458 11.81 -8.84 -29.04
CA ILE A 458 11.05 -8.75 -30.29
C ILE A 458 11.01 -7.31 -30.82
N ARG A 459 10.89 -6.32 -29.94
CA ARG A 459 10.79 -4.88 -30.22
C ARG A 459 11.57 -4.05 -29.18
N PRO A 460 12.89 -3.86 -29.37
CA PRO A 460 13.74 -3.14 -28.42
C PRO A 460 13.44 -1.64 -28.31
N GLN A 461 12.66 -1.08 -29.24
CA GLN A 461 12.26 0.33 -29.24
C GLN A 461 11.01 0.61 -28.38
N GLY A 462 10.39 -0.43 -27.80
CA GLY A 462 9.08 -0.31 -27.17
C GLY A 462 7.93 -0.13 -28.18
N ILE A 463 6.71 0.03 -27.68
CA ILE A 463 5.48 0.07 -28.48
C ILE A 463 5.36 1.39 -29.25
N PHE A 464 5.78 2.51 -28.63
CA PHE A 464 5.69 3.87 -29.21
C PHE A 464 7.05 4.53 -29.44
N GLY A 465 8.15 3.76 -29.50
CA GLY A 465 9.47 4.29 -29.82
C GLY A 465 9.52 4.87 -31.23
N LYS A 466 9.99 6.12 -31.38
CA LYS A 466 10.27 6.68 -32.70
C LYS A 466 11.50 5.98 -33.26
N LEU A 467 11.39 5.39 -34.46
CA LEU A 467 12.55 4.89 -35.20
C LEU A 467 13.49 6.07 -35.47
N GLN A 468 14.59 6.14 -34.73
CA GLN A 468 15.66 7.05 -35.04
C GLN A 468 16.29 6.54 -36.34
N ARG A 469 16.06 7.27 -37.44
CA ARG A 469 16.77 7.03 -38.69
C ARG A 469 18.22 7.37 -38.41
N ILE A 470 19.02 6.34 -38.18
CA ILE A 470 20.48 6.44 -38.15
C ILE A 470 20.85 6.80 -39.59
N GLY A 471 21.20 8.07 -39.80
CA GLY A 471 21.51 8.66 -41.09
C GLY A 471 22.60 9.68 -40.91
#